data_AF-A0A0F5ZST0-F1
#
_entry.id   AF-A0A0F5ZST0-F1
#
_cell.length_a   1.000
_cell.length_b   1.000
_cell.length_c   1.000
_cell.angle_alpha   90.00
_cell.angle_beta   90.00
_cell.angle_gamma   90.00
#
_symmetry.space_group_name_H-M   'P 1'
#
loop_
_entity.id
_entity.type
_entity.pdbx_description
1 polymer ?
#
loop_
_entity_poly.entity_id
_entity_poly.type
_entity_poly.pdbx_seq_one_letter_code
_entity_poly.pdbx_strand_id
1 'polypeptide(L)'
;MLQQLLRLSNDGRRVYMTVVPKADQDAPQIEKKHIVDWLIQHKVASFFRFEQTIEAVLVKINASTDEWKGEPDDVVVAERRDATVSARFDDEKMTAFLRVNGACGGNPIKGNDLLAALKASQIVRGVKKQTLQKLLTASARLKPGEYLEVPIANGKWPIPGDDSKLAYLVQDSKSRVLRPQEREDGTVDMRDLGKMITVQEGQPLAKRIPPTKGIEGFRVTGEVLPTTPGNDVPLKLYPGSKFSSNDENVIVAEVAGLPLLHPDGVEVDNALCMKSVTVATGHVDFEGSVVINGDVNAGMKVSATGSITVGGVVESATLTAGGDIIIHNGILGRQVQSEQEITTSLQAKGSIVAKFAQYARIEARGDINISQHAMHCRTFTESNLVVCDANKRTGTLTGGTHVAQCGVKVLTLGAASGVHTNVHAFTGLSDLMADTLHLSKELDHEHEQLMKVKDAEMKLLQQPANKRPEELIERLAWTKTHHFERIAEIKAKMENSSSELSTLYRRYVIEVYKNCFPGVYCQIGDTSANLVNEYGACKFVTNGKEVTIEKSSS
;
A
#
# COMPACT_ATOMS: atom_id res chain seq x y z
N MET A 1 51.33 -85.62 -14.79
CA MET A 1 52.31 -84.53 -14.61
C MET A 1 51.78 -83.41 -13.72
N LEU A 2 50.65 -82.74 -14.04
CA LEU A 2 50.12 -81.63 -13.19
C LEU A 2 49.78 -81.99 -11.73
N GLN A 3 49.35 -83.23 -11.44
CA GLN A 3 49.07 -83.68 -10.06
C GLN A 3 50.31 -83.72 -9.14
N GLN A 4 51.52 -83.74 -9.70
CA GLN A 4 52.77 -83.70 -8.93
C GLN A 4 53.31 -82.27 -8.74
N LEU A 5 52.76 -81.30 -9.49
CA LEU A 5 53.25 -79.91 -9.53
C LEU A 5 52.41 -78.97 -8.67
N LEU A 6 51.12 -79.24 -8.51
CA LEU A 6 50.23 -78.44 -7.68
C LEU A 6 49.88 -79.20 -6.41
N ARG A 7 50.07 -78.55 -5.26
CA ARG A 7 49.70 -79.10 -3.95
C ARG A 7 48.88 -78.10 -3.14
N LEU A 8 47.86 -78.60 -2.46
CA LEU A 8 47.13 -77.82 -1.47
C LEU A 8 47.91 -77.85 -0.16
N SER A 9 48.03 -76.70 0.51
CA SER A 9 48.58 -76.59 1.87
C SER A 9 47.80 -77.49 2.85
N ASN A 10 48.47 -78.01 3.87
CA ASN A 10 47.85 -78.81 4.94
C ASN A 10 46.69 -78.07 5.64
N ASP A 11 46.77 -76.74 5.73
CA ASP A 11 45.73 -75.91 6.34
C ASP A 11 44.55 -75.63 5.38
N GLY A 12 44.63 -76.11 4.14
CA GLY A 12 43.61 -75.91 3.11
C GLY A 12 43.44 -74.44 2.68
N ARG A 13 44.42 -73.58 2.96
CA ARG A 13 44.34 -72.13 2.71
C ARG A 13 45.13 -71.64 1.49
N ARG A 14 46.09 -72.40 1.00
CA ARG A 14 46.99 -71.99 -0.10
C ARG A 14 47.21 -73.14 -1.07
N VAL A 15 47.35 -72.82 -2.34
CA VAL A 15 47.78 -73.75 -3.38
C VAL A 15 49.19 -73.35 -3.77
N TYR A 16 50.11 -74.29 -3.63
CA TYR A 16 51.50 -74.15 -4.04
C TYR A 16 51.69 -74.83 -5.40
N MET A 17 52.51 -74.20 -6.25
CA MET A 17 53.01 -74.80 -7.46
C MET A 17 54.52 -75.00 -7.30
N THR A 18 54.95 -76.26 -7.33
CA THR A 18 56.36 -76.62 -7.27
C THR A 18 56.95 -76.44 -8.66
N VAL A 19 57.95 -75.57 -8.78
CA VAL A 19 58.66 -75.29 -10.02
C VAL A 19 59.75 -76.34 -10.20
N VAL A 20 59.57 -77.25 -11.16
CA VAL A 20 60.56 -78.27 -11.56
C VAL A 20 60.78 -78.22 -13.07
N PRO A 21 61.96 -78.64 -13.56
CA PRO A 21 62.31 -78.57 -14.97
C PRO A 21 61.47 -79.56 -15.78
N LYS A 22 61.33 -79.25 -17.06
CA LYS A 22 60.66 -80.12 -18.03
C LYS A 22 61.45 -81.43 -18.18
N ALA A 23 60.82 -82.56 -17.86
CA ALA A 23 61.48 -83.87 -17.85
C ALA A 23 61.83 -84.41 -19.26
N ASP A 24 61.19 -83.91 -20.31
CA ASP A 24 61.37 -84.36 -21.70
C ASP A 24 61.11 -83.21 -22.69
N GLN A 25 61.88 -83.13 -23.79
CA GLN A 25 61.76 -82.02 -24.76
C GLN A 25 60.38 -82.03 -25.46
N ASP A 26 59.81 -83.20 -25.69
CA ASP A 26 58.50 -83.43 -26.32
C ASP A 26 57.29 -83.33 -25.37
N ALA A 27 57.48 -83.03 -24.07
CA ALA A 27 56.34 -82.91 -23.16
C ALA A 27 55.43 -81.70 -23.51
N PRO A 28 54.10 -81.84 -23.40
CA PRO A 28 53.17 -80.75 -23.73
C PRO A 28 53.37 -79.54 -22.80
N GLN A 29 53.24 -78.33 -23.36
CA GLN A 29 53.34 -77.09 -22.58
C GLN A 29 52.20 -77.02 -21.54
N ILE A 30 52.54 -76.56 -20.34
CA ILE A 30 51.54 -76.32 -19.31
C ILE A 30 50.96 -74.92 -19.54
N GLU A 31 49.69 -74.84 -19.88
CA GLU A 31 48.96 -73.58 -20.04
C GLU A 31 48.18 -73.20 -18.77
N LYS A 32 47.79 -71.93 -18.67
CA LYS A 32 46.92 -71.40 -17.60
C LYS A 32 45.62 -72.22 -17.45
N LYS A 33 45.07 -72.75 -18.55
CA LYS A 33 43.88 -73.61 -18.55
C LYS A 33 44.05 -74.84 -17.67
N HIS A 34 45.21 -75.50 -17.73
CA HIS A 34 45.48 -76.70 -16.95
C HIS A 34 45.51 -76.42 -15.43
N ILE A 35 45.99 -75.24 -15.02
CA ILE A 35 45.96 -74.81 -13.61
C ILE A 35 44.52 -74.56 -13.17
N VAL A 36 43.71 -73.92 -14.03
CA VAL A 36 42.29 -73.66 -13.74
C VAL A 36 41.50 -74.97 -13.62
N ASP A 37 41.71 -75.92 -14.51
CA ASP A 37 41.06 -77.23 -14.47
C ASP A 37 41.46 -78.02 -13.21
N TRP A 38 42.73 -77.94 -12.80
CA TRP A 38 43.18 -78.55 -11.56
C TRP A 38 42.49 -77.95 -10.33
N LEU A 39 42.37 -76.61 -10.28
CA LEU A 39 41.67 -75.92 -9.19
C LEU A 39 40.18 -76.30 -9.14
N ILE A 40 39.54 -76.52 -10.30
CA ILE A 40 38.15 -76.98 -10.39
C ILE A 40 38.03 -78.41 -9.85
N GLN A 41 38.90 -79.32 -10.30
CA GLN A 41 38.90 -80.72 -9.87
C GLN A 41 39.08 -80.87 -8.35
N HIS A 42 39.90 -80.02 -7.73
CA HIS A 42 40.20 -80.05 -6.29
C HIS A 42 39.27 -79.16 -5.45
N LYS A 43 38.16 -78.66 -6.03
CA LYS A 43 37.15 -77.81 -5.35
C LYS A 43 37.70 -76.51 -4.74
N VAL A 44 38.82 -76.01 -5.24
CA VAL A 44 39.49 -74.76 -4.80
C VAL A 44 39.51 -73.69 -5.88
N ALA A 45 38.69 -73.85 -6.93
CA ALA A 45 38.52 -72.88 -8.02
C ALA A 45 38.13 -71.47 -7.55
N SER A 46 37.55 -71.34 -6.36
CA SER A 46 37.14 -70.08 -5.73
C SER A 46 38.25 -69.33 -5.01
N PHE A 47 39.48 -69.86 -4.94
CA PHE A 47 40.61 -69.15 -4.32
C PHE A 47 41.06 -67.97 -5.17
N PHE A 48 41.63 -66.96 -4.51
CA PHE A 48 42.19 -65.80 -5.19
C PHE A 48 43.44 -66.24 -5.93
N ARG A 49 43.48 -66.00 -7.24
CA ARG A 49 44.58 -66.42 -8.11
C ARG A 49 45.57 -65.28 -8.27
N PHE A 50 46.83 -65.54 -8.01
CA PHE A 50 47.90 -64.59 -8.28
C PHE A 50 48.27 -64.66 -9.76
N GLU A 51 47.51 -63.99 -10.64
CA GLU A 51 47.67 -64.15 -12.09
C GLU A 51 49.08 -63.83 -12.59
N GLN A 52 49.69 -62.75 -12.11
CA GLN A 52 51.06 -62.38 -12.45
C GLN A 52 52.09 -63.42 -11.98
N THR A 53 51.87 -64.00 -10.80
CA THR A 53 52.72 -65.05 -10.23
C THR A 53 52.56 -66.36 -11.01
N ILE A 54 51.34 -66.70 -11.41
CA ILE A 54 51.05 -67.86 -12.25
C ILE A 54 51.75 -67.72 -13.60
N GLU A 55 51.67 -66.56 -14.25
CA GLU A 55 52.35 -66.30 -15.53
C GLU A 55 53.87 -66.40 -15.40
N ALA A 56 54.46 -65.79 -14.36
CA ALA A 56 55.89 -65.87 -14.10
C ALA A 56 56.36 -67.32 -13.84
N VAL A 57 55.55 -68.12 -13.14
CA VAL A 57 55.84 -69.53 -12.88
C VAL A 57 55.70 -70.37 -14.16
N LEU A 58 54.67 -70.12 -14.97
CA LEU A 58 54.47 -70.82 -16.25
C LEU A 58 55.61 -70.56 -17.23
N VAL A 59 56.17 -69.35 -17.28
CA VAL A 59 57.35 -69.05 -18.11
C VAL A 59 58.55 -69.87 -17.65
N LYS A 60 58.79 -69.97 -16.33
CA LYS A 60 59.91 -70.73 -15.76
C LYS A 60 59.79 -72.25 -15.98
N ILE A 61 58.59 -72.81 -15.89
CA ILE A 61 58.35 -74.26 -16.03
C ILE A 61 58.40 -74.71 -17.50
N ASN A 62 57.99 -73.85 -18.44
CA ASN A 62 57.99 -74.17 -19.87
C ASN A 62 59.31 -73.81 -20.58
N ALA A 63 60.29 -73.21 -19.91
CA ALA A 63 61.61 -72.93 -20.45
C ALA A 63 62.42 -74.22 -20.72
N SER A 64 63.34 -74.18 -21.68
CA SER A 64 64.18 -75.32 -22.07
C SER A 64 65.14 -75.73 -20.95
N THR A 65 65.42 -77.03 -20.84
CA THR A 65 66.20 -77.66 -19.75
C THR A 65 67.62 -77.06 -19.57
N ASP A 66 68.19 -76.48 -20.63
CA ASP A 66 69.53 -75.86 -20.63
C ASP A 66 69.60 -74.51 -19.87
N GLU A 67 68.46 -73.86 -19.57
CA GLU A 67 68.41 -72.56 -18.87
C GLU A 67 68.11 -72.67 -17.36
N TRP A 68 67.92 -73.88 -16.82
CA TRP A 68 67.51 -74.07 -15.42
C TRP A 68 68.71 -74.28 -14.47
N LYS A 69 68.89 -73.37 -13.50
CA LYS A 69 69.95 -73.44 -12.45
C LYS A 69 69.41 -73.15 -11.05
N GLY A 70 68.37 -73.85 -10.60
CA GLY A 70 67.80 -73.63 -9.26
C GLY A 70 67.28 -74.92 -8.61
N GLU A 71 67.14 -74.89 -7.28
CA GLU A 71 66.41 -75.92 -6.52
C GLU A 71 64.89 -75.81 -6.75
N PRO A 72 64.10 -76.87 -6.51
CA PRO A 72 62.64 -76.80 -6.60
C PRO A 72 62.08 -75.76 -5.63
N ASP A 73 61.36 -74.77 -6.14
CA ASP A 73 60.75 -73.71 -5.34
C ASP A 73 59.22 -73.84 -5.33
N ASP A 74 58.61 -73.65 -4.17
CA ASP A 74 57.17 -73.78 -3.95
C ASP A 74 56.52 -72.39 -3.94
N VAL A 75 55.93 -72.01 -5.08
CA VAL A 75 55.33 -70.69 -5.24
C VAL A 75 53.84 -70.74 -4.95
N VAL A 76 53.33 -69.80 -4.15
CA VAL A 76 51.89 -69.68 -3.88
C VAL A 76 51.19 -69.13 -5.13
N VAL A 77 50.35 -69.93 -5.75
CA VAL A 77 49.62 -69.56 -6.97
C VAL A 77 48.17 -69.20 -6.70
N ALA A 78 47.58 -69.70 -5.61
CA ALA A 78 46.26 -69.30 -5.17
C ALA A 78 46.13 -69.35 -3.64
N GLU A 79 45.31 -68.47 -3.07
CA GLU A 79 45.03 -68.46 -1.63
C GLU A 79 43.56 -68.18 -1.29
N ARG A 80 43.16 -68.69 -0.14
CA ARG A 80 41.85 -68.46 0.46
C ARG A 80 41.83 -67.08 1.11
N ARG A 81 40.92 -66.21 0.66
CA ARG A 81 40.69 -64.88 1.25
C ARG A 81 39.26 -64.76 1.76
N ASP A 82 39.13 -64.28 2.99
CA ASP A 82 37.83 -63.89 3.53
C ASP A 82 37.35 -62.59 2.84
N ALA A 83 36.04 -62.38 2.84
CA ALA A 83 35.47 -61.16 2.30
C ALA A 83 35.90 -59.96 3.16
N THR A 84 36.39 -58.90 2.53
CA THR A 84 36.86 -57.69 3.21
C THR A 84 35.92 -56.52 2.93
N VAL A 85 35.76 -55.66 3.93
CA VAL A 85 35.00 -54.41 3.81
C VAL A 85 35.93 -53.23 3.98
N SER A 86 35.83 -52.26 3.07
CA SER A 86 36.43 -50.93 3.26
C SER A 86 35.39 -49.84 2.99
N ALA A 87 35.46 -48.75 3.73
CA ALA A 87 34.68 -47.56 3.43
C ALA A 87 35.52 -46.57 2.64
N ARG A 88 34.89 -45.91 1.68
CA ARG A 88 35.44 -44.80 0.93
C ARG A 88 34.51 -43.60 1.09
N PHE A 89 35.08 -42.42 1.16
CA PHE A 89 34.32 -41.17 1.15
C PHE A 89 34.47 -40.49 -0.19
N ASP A 90 33.44 -39.72 -0.53
CA ASP A 90 33.58 -38.65 -1.52
C ASP A 90 34.50 -37.53 -0.99
N ASP A 91 34.99 -36.65 -1.86
CA ASP A 91 35.99 -35.62 -1.53
C ASP A 91 35.54 -34.72 -0.37
N GLU A 92 34.24 -34.42 -0.32
CA GLU A 92 33.63 -33.60 0.73
C GLU A 92 33.06 -34.42 1.89
N LYS A 93 33.28 -35.74 1.94
CA LYS A 93 32.69 -36.62 2.96
C LYS A 93 31.16 -36.42 3.11
N MET A 94 30.48 -36.16 2.00
CA MET A 94 29.02 -36.03 1.94
C MET A 94 28.34 -37.36 1.60
N THR A 95 29.06 -38.26 0.93
CA THR A 95 28.60 -39.62 0.67
C THR A 95 29.66 -40.59 1.18
N ALA A 96 29.23 -41.58 1.95
CA ALA A 96 30.07 -42.75 2.27
C ALA A 96 29.65 -43.91 1.38
N PHE A 97 30.65 -44.49 0.73
CA PHE A 97 30.56 -45.72 -0.03
C PHE A 97 31.15 -46.84 0.81
N LEU A 98 30.52 -48.00 0.76
CA LEU A 98 31.06 -49.21 1.37
C LEU A 98 31.35 -50.20 0.27
N ARG A 99 32.63 -50.56 0.15
CA ARG A 99 33.14 -51.51 -0.81
C ARG A 99 33.30 -52.85 -0.13
N VAL A 100 32.62 -53.85 -0.68
CA VAL A 100 32.68 -55.23 -0.25
C VAL A 100 33.40 -56.04 -1.32
N ASN A 101 34.51 -56.66 -0.97
CA ASN A 101 35.17 -57.63 -1.82
C ASN A 101 34.63 -59.03 -1.50
N GLY A 102 34.21 -59.78 -2.52
CA GLY A 102 33.71 -61.14 -2.36
C GLY A 102 34.74 -62.09 -1.74
N ALA A 103 34.28 -63.09 -0.98
CA ALA A 103 35.16 -64.08 -0.40
C ALA A 103 35.74 -64.99 -1.49
N CYS A 104 37.06 -65.17 -1.50
CA CYS A 104 37.73 -66.11 -2.38
C CYS A 104 37.97 -67.42 -1.64
N GLY A 105 36.93 -68.24 -1.53
CA GLY A 105 36.91 -69.49 -0.76
C GLY A 105 36.82 -69.29 0.75
N GLY A 106 36.95 -68.06 1.27
CA GLY A 106 36.81 -67.68 2.68
C GLY A 106 35.38 -67.54 3.17
N ASN A 107 35.21 -66.95 4.35
CA ASN A 107 33.91 -66.65 4.93
C ASN A 107 33.27 -65.39 4.30
N PRO A 108 31.93 -65.38 4.08
CA PRO A 108 31.22 -64.16 3.69
C PRO A 108 31.14 -63.17 4.85
N ILE A 109 30.93 -61.90 4.53
CA ILE A 109 30.76 -60.82 5.52
C ILE A 109 29.49 -61.03 6.34
N LYS A 110 29.59 -60.78 7.65
CA LYS A 110 28.44 -60.77 8.57
C LYS A 110 28.03 -59.34 8.89
N GLY A 111 26.81 -59.17 9.40
CA GLY A 111 26.28 -57.85 9.81
C GLY A 111 27.15 -57.15 10.86
N ASN A 112 27.80 -57.90 11.75
CA ASN A 112 28.72 -57.35 12.75
C ASN A 112 29.98 -56.76 12.11
N ASP A 113 30.48 -57.34 11.03
CA ASP A 113 31.67 -56.86 10.32
C ASP A 113 31.36 -55.54 9.59
N LEU A 114 30.15 -55.39 9.05
CA LEU A 114 29.66 -54.12 8.49
C LEU A 114 29.58 -53.03 9.57
N LEU A 115 29.02 -53.35 10.75
CA LEU A 115 28.92 -52.41 11.86
C LEU A 115 30.31 -52.00 12.39
N ALA A 116 31.25 -52.95 12.46
CA ALA A 116 32.63 -52.69 12.83
C ALA A 116 33.32 -51.77 11.81
N ALA A 117 33.13 -52.03 10.51
CA ALA A 117 33.65 -51.18 9.44
C ALA A 117 33.06 -49.75 9.48
N LEU A 118 31.75 -49.61 9.70
CA LEU A 118 31.11 -48.29 9.86
C LEU A 118 31.69 -47.50 11.04
N LYS A 119 31.89 -48.16 12.18
CA LYS A 119 32.50 -47.55 13.38
C LYS A 119 33.97 -47.20 13.15
N ALA A 120 34.76 -48.10 12.58
CA ALA A 120 36.18 -47.90 12.30
C ALA A 120 36.39 -46.74 11.32
N SER A 121 35.50 -46.58 10.35
CA SER A 121 35.53 -45.47 9.38
C SER A 121 34.82 -44.20 9.85
N GLN A 122 34.37 -44.14 11.12
CA GLN A 122 33.67 -42.98 11.70
C GLN A 122 32.41 -42.54 10.94
N ILE A 123 31.64 -43.47 10.38
CA ILE A 123 30.36 -43.16 9.73
C ILE A 123 29.27 -43.15 10.82
N VAL A 124 28.87 -41.97 11.26
CA VAL A 124 27.98 -41.79 12.42
C VAL A 124 26.56 -41.42 12.02
N ARG A 125 26.37 -40.60 10.98
CA ARG A 125 25.07 -40.05 10.58
C ARG A 125 24.74 -40.34 9.11
N GLY A 126 23.45 -40.39 8.79
CA GLY A 126 22.95 -40.55 7.42
C GLY A 126 22.90 -41.98 6.89
N VAL A 127 23.14 -43.00 7.73
CA VAL A 127 23.17 -44.42 7.33
C VAL A 127 21.79 -44.95 6.98
N LYS A 128 21.62 -45.46 5.75
CA LYS A 128 20.37 -46.07 5.29
C LYS A 128 20.35 -47.56 5.60
N LYS A 129 19.59 -47.96 6.64
CA LYS A 129 19.48 -49.36 7.10
C LYS A 129 19.07 -50.34 5.99
N GLN A 130 18.13 -49.94 5.12
CA GLN A 130 17.67 -50.77 4.01
C GLN A 130 18.78 -51.05 2.98
N THR A 131 19.67 -50.08 2.73
CA THR A 131 20.78 -50.23 1.80
C THR A 131 21.83 -51.21 2.35
N LEU A 132 22.09 -51.18 3.66
CA LEU A 132 22.99 -52.15 4.31
C LEU A 132 22.47 -53.59 4.20
N GLN A 133 21.17 -53.80 4.38
CA GLN A 133 20.57 -55.13 4.23
C GLN A 133 20.66 -55.66 2.79
N LYS A 134 20.39 -54.78 1.80
CA LYS A 134 20.56 -55.10 0.38
C LYS A 134 22.02 -55.42 0.05
N LEU A 135 22.96 -54.64 0.57
CA LEU A 135 24.39 -54.85 0.39
C LEU A 135 24.85 -56.19 0.99
N LEU A 136 24.38 -56.54 2.18
CA LEU A 136 24.68 -57.83 2.81
C LEU A 136 24.17 -59.00 1.94
N THR A 137 22.94 -58.90 1.44
CA THR A 137 22.31 -59.94 0.62
C THR A 137 23.00 -60.07 -0.74
N ALA A 138 23.36 -58.95 -1.36
CA ALA A 138 24.08 -58.92 -2.63
C ALA A 138 25.53 -59.40 -2.48
N SER A 139 26.20 -59.07 -1.37
CA SER A 139 27.58 -59.49 -1.09
C SER A 139 27.74 -61.00 -0.97
N ALA A 140 26.72 -61.70 -0.46
CA ALA A 140 26.70 -63.15 -0.38
C ALA A 140 26.65 -63.85 -1.75
N ARG A 141 26.29 -63.12 -2.81
CA ARG A 141 26.17 -63.63 -4.18
C ARG A 141 27.36 -63.25 -5.08
N LEU A 142 28.34 -62.53 -4.55
CA LEU A 142 29.51 -62.09 -5.32
C LEU A 142 30.37 -63.27 -5.72
N LYS A 143 30.86 -63.26 -6.96
CA LYS A 143 31.86 -64.25 -7.38
C LYS A 143 33.22 -63.92 -6.78
N PRO A 144 34.11 -64.91 -6.65
CA PRO A 144 35.49 -64.69 -6.20
C PRO A 144 36.19 -63.61 -7.03
N GLY A 145 36.74 -62.60 -6.37
CA GLY A 145 37.44 -61.48 -7.03
C GLY A 145 36.55 -60.33 -7.51
N GLU A 146 35.22 -60.46 -7.45
CA GLU A 146 34.30 -59.34 -7.70
C GLU A 146 34.19 -58.44 -6.46
N TYR A 147 33.91 -57.17 -6.69
CA TYR A 147 33.63 -56.20 -5.64
C TYR A 147 32.32 -55.46 -5.92
N LEU A 148 31.64 -55.06 -4.86
CA LEU A 148 30.43 -54.26 -4.91
C LEU A 148 30.63 -53.01 -4.06
N GLU A 149 30.42 -51.85 -4.67
CA GLU A 149 30.49 -50.55 -4.00
C GLU A 149 29.10 -49.91 -4.02
N VAL A 150 28.59 -49.51 -2.85
CA VAL A 150 27.25 -48.92 -2.72
C VAL A 150 27.29 -47.71 -1.78
N PRO A 151 26.60 -46.59 -2.11
CA PRO A 151 26.43 -45.47 -1.20
C PRO A 151 25.55 -45.86 -0.02
N ILE A 152 26.12 -45.91 1.18
CA ILE A 152 25.45 -46.38 2.40
C ILE A 152 24.98 -45.25 3.31
N ALA A 153 25.61 -44.07 3.22
CA ALA A 153 25.23 -42.90 3.99
C ALA A 153 25.33 -41.64 3.16
N ASN A 154 24.40 -40.71 3.41
CA ASN A 154 24.39 -39.38 2.82
C ASN A 154 24.31 -38.33 3.93
N GLY A 155 25.20 -37.35 3.86
CA GLY A 155 25.12 -36.11 4.63
C GLY A 155 23.99 -35.22 4.12
N LYS A 156 23.72 -34.15 4.85
CA LYS A 156 22.74 -33.13 4.46
C LYS A 156 23.45 -31.79 4.37
N TRP A 157 23.31 -31.11 3.23
CA TRP A 157 23.83 -29.76 3.07
C TRP A 157 23.06 -28.78 3.99
N PRO A 158 23.75 -27.78 4.56
CA PRO A 158 23.09 -26.72 5.31
C PRO A 158 22.21 -25.90 4.37
N ILE A 159 21.07 -25.45 4.87
CA ILE A 159 20.16 -24.57 4.14
C ILE A 159 20.16 -23.22 4.86
N PRO A 160 20.64 -22.13 4.20
CA PRO A 160 20.61 -20.81 4.80
C PRO A 160 19.18 -20.39 5.14
N GLY A 161 19.04 -19.58 6.20
CA GLY A 161 17.75 -18.98 6.54
C GLY A 161 17.30 -17.99 5.45
N ASP A 162 16.00 -17.84 5.29
CA ASP A 162 15.42 -16.80 4.46
C ASP A 162 15.54 -15.45 5.18
N ASP A 163 15.98 -14.43 4.42
CA ASP A 163 15.98 -13.04 4.87
C ASP A 163 14.55 -12.57 5.21
N SER A 164 14.46 -11.57 6.08
CA SER A 164 13.18 -10.94 6.39
C SER A 164 12.56 -10.35 5.11
N LYS A 165 11.26 -10.56 4.92
CA LYS A 165 10.53 -10.06 3.75
C LYS A 165 9.40 -9.13 4.19
N LEU A 166 9.17 -8.08 3.43
CA LEU A 166 8.01 -7.22 3.60
C LEU A 166 6.85 -7.78 2.78
N ALA A 167 5.76 -8.14 3.44
CA ALA A 167 4.52 -8.53 2.79
C ALA A 167 3.57 -7.33 2.75
N TYR A 168 3.30 -6.79 1.56
CA TYR A 168 2.30 -5.73 1.38
C TYR A 168 0.89 -6.31 1.50
N LEU A 169 0.07 -5.65 2.33
CA LEU A 169 -1.33 -5.99 2.55
C LEU A 169 -2.28 -5.16 1.67
N VAL A 170 -1.73 -4.14 0.99
CA VAL A 170 -2.44 -3.24 0.09
C VAL A 170 -1.95 -3.42 -1.34
N GLN A 171 -2.84 -3.16 -2.30
CA GLN A 171 -2.50 -3.18 -3.71
C GLN A 171 -1.72 -1.92 -4.10
N ASP A 172 -0.80 -2.06 -5.06
CA ASP A 172 -0.10 -0.91 -5.64
C ASP A 172 -1.13 -0.02 -6.35
N SER A 173 -1.13 1.28 -6.03
CA SER A 173 -1.97 2.28 -6.70
C SER A 173 -1.80 2.27 -8.23
N LYS A 174 -0.63 1.86 -8.73
CA LYS A 174 -0.34 1.72 -10.17
C LYS A 174 -1.00 0.51 -10.83
N SER A 175 -1.49 -0.46 -10.05
CA SER A 175 -2.15 -1.68 -10.56
C SER A 175 -3.63 -1.49 -10.88
N ARG A 176 -4.15 -0.26 -10.77
CA ARG A 176 -5.55 0.07 -11.04
C ARG A 176 -5.96 -0.40 -12.45
N VAL A 177 -6.93 -1.30 -12.50
CA VAL A 177 -7.53 -1.76 -13.76
C VAL A 177 -8.66 -0.80 -14.14
N LEU A 178 -8.44 0.00 -15.18
CA LEU A 178 -9.44 0.94 -15.70
C LEU A 178 -10.55 0.17 -16.42
N ARG A 179 -11.74 0.12 -15.82
CA ARG A 179 -12.93 -0.53 -16.42
C ARG A 179 -14.16 0.36 -16.26
N PRO A 180 -14.96 0.55 -17.33
CA PRO A 180 -16.25 1.22 -17.24
C PRO A 180 -17.13 0.66 -16.13
N GLN A 181 -17.83 1.52 -15.40
CA GLN A 181 -18.76 1.13 -14.33
C GLN A 181 -20.22 1.18 -14.82
N GLU A 182 -21.05 0.27 -14.32
CA GLU A 182 -22.50 0.31 -14.53
C GLU A 182 -23.14 1.36 -13.59
N ARG A 183 -24.08 2.13 -14.14
CA ARG A 183 -24.94 3.07 -13.39
C ARG A 183 -26.12 2.31 -12.78
N GLU A 184 -26.80 2.97 -11.83
CA GLU A 184 -28.00 2.44 -11.16
C GLU A 184 -29.12 2.03 -12.14
N ASP A 185 -29.24 2.75 -13.27
CA ASP A 185 -30.23 2.49 -14.32
C ASP A 185 -29.83 1.34 -15.29
N GLY A 186 -28.73 0.64 -15.02
CA GLY A 186 -28.20 -0.45 -15.85
C GLY A 186 -27.46 0.00 -17.12
N THR A 187 -27.21 1.30 -17.28
CA THR A 187 -26.38 1.85 -18.38
C THR A 187 -24.91 1.93 -17.98
N VAL A 188 -23.98 1.69 -18.90
CA VAL A 188 -22.54 1.72 -18.61
C VAL A 188 -21.98 3.14 -18.82
N ASP A 189 -21.30 3.68 -17.80
CA ASP A 189 -20.55 4.92 -17.93
C ASP A 189 -19.12 4.64 -18.40
N MET A 190 -18.87 4.90 -19.69
CA MET A 190 -17.56 4.72 -20.31
C MET A 190 -16.47 5.67 -19.77
N ARG A 191 -16.84 6.66 -18.93
CA ARG A 191 -15.91 7.63 -18.32
C ARG A 191 -15.63 7.34 -16.85
N ASP A 192 -16.46 6.51 -16.20
CA ASP A 192 -16.19 6.04 -14.85
C ASP A 192 -15.34 4.77 -14.92
N LEU A 193 -14.05 4.90 -14.58
CA LEU A 193 -13.07 3.83 -14.68
C LEU A 193 -12.83 3.14 -13.32
N GLY A 194 -13.77 3.26 -12.37
CA GLY A 194 -13.70 2.73 -11.01
C GLY A 194 -13.06 3.69 -10.00
N LYS A 195 -13.01 3.28 -8.73
CA LYS A 195 -12.38 4.08 -7.67
C LYS A 195 -10.86 3.95 -7.67
N MET A 196 -10.18 4.97 -7.18
CA MET A 196 -8.75 4.84 -6.89
C MET A 196 -8.53 3.90 -5.71
N ILE A 197 -7.40 3.19 -5.73
CA ILE A 197 -6.97 2.36 -4.60
C ILE A 197 -6.44 3.32 -3.54
N THR A 198 -7.29 3.64 -2.57
CA THR A 198 -6.95 4.45 -1.40
C THR A 198 -6.96 3.60 -0.14
N VAL A 199 -6.28 4.10 0.89
CA VAL A 199 -6.26 3.50 2.23
C VAL A 199 -6.88 4.46 3.23
N GLN A 200 -7.51 3.93 4.27
CA GLN A 200 -8.07 4.70 5.37
C GLN A 200 -7.07 4.80 6.53
N GLU A 201 -7.21 5.84 7.37
CA GLU A 201 -6.43 5.95 8.60
C GLU A 201 -6.58 4.69 9.47
N GLY A 202 -5.45 4.16 9.95
CA GLY A 202 -5.39 2.93 10.75
C GLY A 202 -5.39 1.63 9.95
N GLN A 203 -5.56 1.68 8.62
CA GLN A 203 -5.55 0.48 7.79
C GLN A 203 -4.14 -0.17 7.75
N PRO A 204 -4.02 -1.51 7.90
CA PRO A 204 -2.75 -2.21 7.74
C PRO A 204 -2.22 -2.14 6.31
N LEU A 205 -0.98 -1.67 6.15
CA LEU A 205 -0.32 -1.45 4.86
C LEU A 205 0.64 -2.58 4.51
N ALA A 206 1.51 -2.93 5.45
CA ALA A 206 2.52 -3.97 5.25
C ALA A 206 2.87 -4.65 6.56
N LYS A 207 3.34 -5.90 6.46
CA LYS A 207 3.80 -6.70 7.59
C LYS A 207 5.18 -7.27 7.31
N ARG A 208 6.11 -7.07 8.25
CA ARG A 208 7.42 -7.73 8.24
C ARG A 208 7.26 -9.20 8.62
N ILE A 209 7.77 -10.06 7.76
CA ILE A 209 7.97 -11.49 8.04
C ILE A 209 9.39 -11.62 8.60
N PRO A 210 9.56 -12.05 9.87
CA PRO A 210 10.86 -12.14 10.51
C PRO A 210 11.77 -13.17 9.80
N PRO A 211 13.11 -13.02 9.90
CA PRO A 211 14.04 -13.94 9.27
C PRO A 211 13.91 -15.34 9.86
N THR A 212 14.10 -16.36 9.01
CA THR A 212 14.07 -17.75 9.48
C THR A 212 15.46 -18.22 9.92
N LYS A 213 15.49 -19.13 10.90
CA LYS A 213 16.74 -19.80 11.28
C LYS A 213 17.12 -20.76 10.16
N GLY A 214 18.36 -20.69 9.70
CA GLY A 214 18.90 -21.69 8.79
C GLY A 214 18.90 -23.08 9.42
N ILE A 215 18.84 -24.11 8.58
CA ILE A 215 18.89 -25.51 9.02
C ILE A 215 20.33 -26.00 8.85
N GLU A 216 20.97 -26.32 9.96
CA GLU A 216 22.33 -26.86 9.97
C GLU A 216 22.41 -28.17 9.17
N GLY A 217 23.52 -28.30 8.43
CA GLY A 217 23.85 -29.50 7.70
C GLY A 217 24.66 -30.47 8.57
N PHE A 218 24.94 -31.65 8.04
CA PHE A 218 25.90 -32.56 8.64
C PHE A 218 26.58 -33.42 7.59
N ARG A 219 27.88 -33.67 7.77
CA ARG A 219 28.64 -34.66 6.99
C ARG A 219 28.36 -36.07 7.52
N VAL A 220 28.67 -37.11 6.74
CA VAL A 220 28.43 -38.51 7.17
C VAL A 220 29.30 -38.91 8.38
N THR A 221 30.39 -38.19 8.61
CA THR A 221 31.27 -38.32 9.78
C THR A 221 30.65 -37.81 11.08
N GLY A 222 29.52 -37.09 11.01
CA GLY A 222 28.86 -36.48 12.16
C GLY A 222 29.28 -35.01 12.43
N GLU A 223 30.20 -34.46 11.65
CA GLU A 223 30.56 -33.04 11.68
C GLU A 223 29.36 -32.18 11.25
N VAL A 224 29.00 -31.19 12.08
CA VAL A 224 27.90 -30.26 11.80
C VAL A 224 28.41 -29.17 10.87
N LEU A 225 27.67 -28.91 9.80
CA LEU A 225 27.96 -27.81 8.87
C LEU A 225 27.14 -26.59 9.32
N PRO A 226 27.79 -25.55 9.87
CA PRO A 226 27.10 -24.36 10.34
C PRO A 226 26.44 -23.63 9.16
N THR A 227 25.39 -22.88 9.47
CA THR A 227 24.67 -22.06 8.50
C THR A 227 24.36 -20.69 9.10
N THR A 228 24.18 -19.69 8.24
CA THR A 228 23.83 -18.34 8.66
C THR A 228 22.31 -18.19 8.75
N PRO A 229 21.79 -17.49 9.79
CA PRO A 229 20.40 -17.04 9.79
C PRO A 229 20.18 -16.01 8.67
N GLY A 230 18.93 -15.86 8.24
CA GLY A 230 18.57 -14.77 7.33
C GLY A 230 18.82 -13.40 7.96
N ASN A 231 19.08 -12.40 7.13
CA ASN A 231 19.29 -11.02 7.56
C ASN A 231 17.96 -10.37 7.96
N ASP A 232 18.00 -9.52 9.00
CA ASP A 232 16.87 -8.67 9.39
C ASP A 232 16.98 -7.32 8.68
N VAL A 233 16.05 -7.05 7.77
CA VAL A 233 15.92 -5.80 7.04
C VAL A 233 15.05 -4.86 7.88
N PRO A 234 15.58 -3.70 8.31
CA PRO A 234 14.83 -2.77 9.14
C PRO A 234 13.67 -2.17 8.33
N LEU A 235 12.50 -2.09 8.96
CA LEU A 235 11.36 -1.32 8.43
C LEU A 235 11.69 0.18 8.51
N LYS A 236 11.44 0.91 7.43
CA LYS A 236 11.45 2.37 7.46
C LYS A 236 10.03 2.91 7.47
N LEU A 237 9.81 3.89 8.34
CA LEU A 237 8.60 4.70 8.30
C LEU A 237 8.76 5.77 7.24
N TYR A 238 7.76 5.85 6.37
CA TYR A 238 7.62 6.89 5.37
C TYR A 238 6.51 7.86 5.79
N PRO A 239 6.44 9.07 5.20
CA PRO A 239 5.35 10.01 5.46
C PRO A 239 3.96 9.35 5.31
N GLY A 240 3.04 9.69 6.22
CA GLY A 240 1.68 9.15 6.22
C GLY A 240 1.56 7.69 6.70
N SER A 241 2.65 7.10 7.22
CA SER A 241 2.66 5.75 7.78
C SER A 241 3.22 5.73 9.20
N LYS A 242 2.71 4.83 10.03
CA LYS A 242 3.18 4.62 11.41
C LYS A 242 3.21 3.13 11.76
N PHE A 243 3.95 2.78 12.81
CA PHE A 243 3.85 1.42 13.36
C PHE A 243 2.50 1.22 14.05
N SER A 244 1.97 0.00 13.95
CA SER A 244 0.77 -0.39 14.68
C SER A 244 1.03 -0.39 16.18
N SER A 245 0.11 0.17 16.96
CA SER A 245 0.18 0.13 18.43
C SER A 245 0.15 -1.29 19.00
N ASN A 246 -0.33 -2.26 18.22
CA ASN A 246 -0.51 -3.66 18.65
C ASN A 246 0.61 -4.60 18.20
N ASP A 247 1.38 -4.26 17.16
CA ASP A 247 2.45 -5.09 16.60
C ASP A 247 3.48 -4.22 15.87
N GLU A 248 4.70 -4.18 16.39
CA GLU A 248 5.83 -3.40 15.82
C GLU A 248 6.24 -3.90 14.42
N ASN A 249 5.80 -5.09 14.00
CA ASN A 249 6.07 -5.61 12.66
C ASN A 249 5.04 -5.18 11.62
N VAL A 250 4.01 -4.42 12.01
CA VAL A 250 2.93 -3.98 11.12
C VAL A 250 3.00 -2.47 10.93
N ILE A 251 3.06 -2.04 9.68
CA ILE A 251 2.89 -0.64 9.28
C ILE A 251 1.41 -0.40 9.01
N VAL A 252 0.85 0.65 9.61
CA VAL A 252 -0.52 1.11 9.38
C VAL A 252 -0.50 2.53 8.80
N ALA A 253 -1.56 2.89 8.09
CA ALA A 253 -1.75 4.24 7.59
C ALA A 253 -1.96 5.21 8.78
N GLU A 254 -1.21 6.30 8.78
CA GLU A 254 -1.44 7.42 9.70
C GLU A 254 -2.50 8.38 9.18
N VAL A 255 -2.63 8.50 7.87
CA VAL A 255 -3.61 9.35 7.18
C VAL A 255 -4.32 8.56 6.08
N ALA A 256 -5.50 9.00 5.67
CA ALA A 256 -6.15 8.45 4.47
C ALA A 256 -5.46 8.99 3.20
N GLY A 257 -5.31 8.15 2.17
CA GLY A 257 -4.66 8.59 0.93
C GLY A 257 -4.22 7.46 -0.01
N LEU A 258 -3.26 7.77 -0.87
CA LEU A 258 -2.70 6.88 -1.88
C LEU A 258 -1.50 6.11 -1.30
N PRO A 259 -1.52 4.76 -1.29
CA PRO A 259 -0.35 3.99 -0.87
C PRO A 259 0.71 3.97 -1.98
N LEU A 260 1.95 4.34 -1.63
CA LEU A 260 3.15 4.15 -2.43
C LEU A 260 4.03 3.08 -1.78
N LEU A 261 4.27 1.99 -2.52
CA LEU A 261 5.03 0.84 -2.02
C LEU A 261 6.53 1.09 -2.22
N HIS A 262 7.31 1.01 -1.13
CA HIS A 262 8.77 1.07 -1.12
C HIS A 262 9.34 -0.27 -0.65
N PRO A 263 10.53 -0.71 -1.10
CA PRO A 263 11.10 -2.03 -0.74
C PRO A 263 11.15 -2.33 0.77
N ASP A 264 11.30 -1.30 1.61
CA ASP A 264 11.48 -1.33 3.05
C ASP A 264 10.35 -0.63 3.84
N GLY A 265 9.27 -0.21 3.19
CA GLY A 265 8.13 0.46 3.85
C GLY A 265 6.98 0.84 2.92
N VAL A 266 6.00 1.58 3.44
CA VAL A 266 4.88 2.11 2.64
C VAL A 266 4.66 3.55 3.02
N GLU A 267 4.56 4.42 2.02
CA GLU A 267 4.21 5.83 2.17
C GLU A 267 2.73 6.03 1.86
N VAL A 268 2.06 6.97 2.53
CA VAL A 268 0.68 7.33 2.21
C VAL A 268 0.61 8.82 1.90
N ASP A 269 0.29 9.14 0.66
CA ASP A 269 0.11 10.53 0.22
C ASP A 269 -1.37 10.92 0.31
N ASN A 270 -1.67 11.98 1.06
CA ASN A 270 -3.02 12.53 1.19
C ASN A 270 -3.40 13.48 0.03
N ALA A 271 -2.49 13.67 -0.93
CA ALA A 271 -2.70 14.44 -2.13
C ALA A 271 -2.55 13.57 -3.39
N LEU A 272 -3.52 13.64 -4.28
CA LEU A 272 -3.46 13.01 -5.58
C LEU A 272 -2.96 14.00 -6.63
N CYS A 273 -1.74 13.81 -7.11
CA CYS A 273 -1.16 14.63 -8.18
C CYS A 273 -1.35 13.97 -9.55
N MET A 274 -1.92 14.70 -10.50
CA MET A 274 -2.06 14.23 -11.89
C MET A 274 -1.86 15.36 -12.90
N LYS A 275 -1.54 14.98 -14.16
CA LYS A 275 -1.28 15.94 -15.22
C LYS A 275 -2.56 16.63 -15.70
N SER A 276 -3.59 15.87 -16.04
CA SER A 276 -4.87 16.40 -16.56
C SER A 276 -5.97 15.38 -16.33
N VAL A 277 -7.22 15.85 -16.26
CA VAL A 277 -8.40 14.97 -16.19
C VAL A 277 -9.07 14.93 -17.55
N THR A 278 -9.01 13.78 -18.20
CA THR A 278 -9.52 13.55 -19.56
C THR A 278 -10.34 12.27 -19.61
N VAL A 279 -10.96 11.98 -20.74
CA VAL A 279 -11.66 10.70 -20.96
C VAL A 279 -10.75 9.49 -20.72
N ALA A 280 -9.44 9.61 -20.98
CA ALA A 280 -8.48 8.54 -20.75
C ALA A 280 -8.18 8.30 -19.27
N THR A 281 -8.22 9.34 -18.43
CA THR A 281 -8.05 9.19 -16.97
C THR A 281 -9.36 8.82 -16.28
N GLY A 282 -10.48 9.17 -16.90
CA GLY A 282 -11.82 9.02 -16.35
C GLY A 282 -12.13 10.05 -15.26
N HIS A 283 -13.28 9.85 -14.62
CA HIS A 283 -13.67 10.61 -13.43
C HIS A 283 -12.72 10.36 -12.26
N VAL A 284 -12.58 11.36 -11.40
CA VAL A 284 -11.70 11.32 -10.23
C VAL A 284 -12.56 11.45 -8.98
N ASP A 285 -12.46 10.48 -8.09
CA ASP A 285 -13.04 10.50 -6.76
C ASP A 285 -11.96 10.09 -5.76
N PHE A 286 -11.58 11.01 -4.86
CA PHE A 286 -10.42 10.84 -3.98
C PHE A 286 -10.68 11.34 -2.56
N GLU A 287 -10.36 10.49 -1.58
CA GLU A 287 -10.39 10.83 -0.16
C GLU A 287 -9.10 11.56 0.23
N GLY A 288 -9.05 12.85 -0.05
CA GLY A 288 -7.92 13.72 0.22
C GLY A 288 -7.97 14.97 -0.66
N SER A 289 -6.82 15.60 -0.90
CA SER A 289 -6.72 16.73 -1.82
C SER A 289 -6.33 16.26 -3.23
N VAL A 290 -6.77 16.98 -4.27
CA VAL A 290 -6.46 16.65 -5.66
C VAL A 290 -5.74 17.82 -6.31
N VAL A 291 -4.57 17.56 -6.90
CA VAL A 291 -3.74 18.53 -7.62
C VAL A 291 -3.64 18.13 -9.08
N ILE A 292 -4.20 18.94 -9.96
CA ILE A 292 -4.22 18.74 -11.41
C ILE A 292 -3.34 19.81 -12.03
N ASN A 293 -2.17 19.45 -12.55
CA ASN A 293 -1.20 20.43 -13.06
C ASN A 293 -1.64 21.12 -14.37
N GLY A 294 -2.52 20.48 -15.14
CA GLY A 294 -3.06 20.94 -16.41
C GLY A 294 -4.57 21.11 -16.35
N ASP A 295 -5.26 20.69 -17.42
CA ASP A 295 -6.68 20.99 -17.63
C ASP A 295 -7.63 19.89 -17.14
N VAL A 296 -8.89 20.26 -16.93
CA VAL A 296 -10.03 19.34 -16.75
C VAL A 296 -10.95 19.46 -17.96
N ASN A 297 -11.07 18.37 -18.73
CA ASN A 297 -11.80 18.38 -19.99
C ASN A 297 -13.32 18.27 -19.81
N ALA A 298 -14.03 18.62 -20.88
CA ALA A 298 -15.49 18.56 -20.97
C ALA A 298 -16.09 17.22 -20.53
N GLY A 299 -17.08 17.33 -19.65
CA GLY A 299 -17.88 16.22 -19.13
C GLY A 299 -17.15 15.32 -18.13
N MET A 300 -16.02 15.77 -17.57
CA MET A 300 -15.34 15.10 -16.47
C MET A 300 -15.91 15.53 -15.11
N LYS A 301 -15.84 14.63 -14.14
CA LYS A 301 -16.21 14.88 -12.74
C LYS A 301 -15.00 14.65 -11.84
N VAL A 302 -14.74 15.60 -10.95
CA VAL A 302 -13.65 15.54 -9.95
C VAL A 302 -14.25 15.81 -8.58
N SER A 303 -14.18 14.81 -7.70
CA SER A 303 -14.66 14.83 -6.32
C SER A 303 -13.47 14.64 -5.37
N ALA A 304 -13.37 15.50 -4.37
CA ALA A 304 -12.35 15.44 -3.34
C ALA A 304 -12.94 15.78 -1.97
N THR A 305 -12.60 15.02 -0.93
CA THR A 305 -12.98 15.38 0.46
C THR A 305 -12.17 16.56 0.99
N GLY A 306 -10.95 16.76 0.48
CA GLY A 306 -10.10 17.92 0.73
C GLY A 306 -10.27 19.01 -0.32
N SER A 307 -9.16 19.67 -0.66
CA SER A 307 -9.14 20.78 -1.63
C SER A 307 -8.80 20.30 -3.04
N ILE A 308 -9.28 21.02 -4.06
CA ILE A 308 -8.94 20.76 -5.47
C ILE A 308 -8.13 21.95 -6.01
N THR A 309 -6.95 21.67 -6.55
CA THR A 309 -6.13 22.68 -7.23
C THR A 309 -5.96 22.30 -8.70
N VAL A 310 -6.26 23.23 -9.60
CA VAL A 310 -6.13 23.07 -11.05
C VAL A 310 -5.17 24.14 -11.58
N GLY A 311 -4.05 23.71 -12.17
CA GLY A 311 -3.06 24.59 -12.80
C GLY A 311 -3.55 25.17 -14.14
N GLY A 312 -4.37 24.42 -14.86
CA GLY A 312 -4.93 24.78 -16.15
C GLY A 312 -6.33 25.37 -16.08
N VAL A 313 -7.11 25.13 -17.15
CA VAL A 313 -8.49 25.56 -17.35
C VAL A 313 -9.44 24.40 -17.05
N VAL A 314 -10.62 24.73 -16.51
CA VAL A 314 -11.72 23.79 -16.33
C VAL A 314 -12.75 24.03 -17.44
N GLU A 315 -12.90 23.07 -18.36
CA GLU A 315 -13.85 23.18 -19.48
C GLU A 315 -15.06 22.26 -19.27
N SER A 316 -16.28 22.81 -19.19
CA SER A 316 -17.55 22.03 -19.16
C SER A 316 -17.53 20.82 -18.22
N ALA A 317 -16.99 21.00 -17.00
CA ALA A 317 -16.75 19.91 -16.05
C ALA A 317 -17.39 20.19 -14.69
N THR A 318 -17.47 19.16 -13.84
CA THR A 318 -18.01 19.25 -12.48
C THR A 318 -16.90 19.02 -11.45
N LEU A 319 -16.66 20.01 -10.58
CA LEU A 319 -15.72 19.89 -9.47
C LEU A 319 -16.48 20.01 -8.14
N THR A 320 -16.17 19.13 -7.20
CA THR A 320 -16.75 19.13 -5.85
C THR A 320 -15.66 18.91 -4.82
N ALA A 321 -15.45 19.90 -3.95
CA ALA A 321 -14.43 19.87 -2.92
C ALA A 321 -15.03 20.05 -1.52
N GLY A 322 -14.57 19.24 -0.56
CA GLY A 322 -14.84 19.45 0.86
C GLY A 322 -14.01 20.57 1.49
N GLY A 323 -12.96 21.05 0.81
CA GLY A 323 -12.18 22.25 1.12
C GLY A 323 -12.33 23.34 0.06
N ASP A 324 -11.22 23.95 -0.33
CA ASP A 324 -11.16 25.03 -1.32
C ASP A 324 -11.04 24.49 -2.75
N ILE A 325 -11.48 25.28 -3.74
CA ILE A 325 -11.17 25.04 -5.17
C ILE A 325 -10.32 26.20 -5.69
N ILE A 326 -9.09 25.91 -6.09
CA ILE A 326 -8.15 26.89 -6.64
C ILE A 326 -7.90 26.57 -8.11
N ILE A 327 -8.27 27.48 -9.00
CA ILE A 327 -8.04 27.37 -10.44
C ILE A 327 -7.09 28.49 -10.84
N HIS A 328 -5.86 28.13 -11.19
CA HIS A 328 -4.83 29.11 -11.53
C HIS A 328 -5.13 29.87 -12.82
N ASN A 329 -5.94 29.30 -13.73
CA ASN A 329 -6.43 29.99 -14.91
C ASN A 329 -7.94 30.25 -14.81
N GLY A 330 -8.76 29.66 -15.66
CA GLY A 330 -10.17 30.02 -15.73
C GLY A 330 -11.12 28.86 -15.91
N ILE A 331 -12.40 29.21 -15.86
CA ILE A 331 -13.53 28.28 -15.96
C ILE A 331 -14.27 28.61 -17.25
N LEU A 332 -14.38 27.64 -18.15
CA LEU A 332 -15.03 27.78 -19.45
C LEU A 332 -16.18 26.78 -19.57
N GLY A 333 -17.40 27.23 -19.37
CA GLY A 333 -18.57 26.43 -19.68
C GLY A 333 -19.24 26.80 -20.98
N ARG A 334 -20.35 26.13 -21.24
CA ARG A 334 -21.21 26.36 -22.39
C ARG A 334 -22.65 26.46 -21.90
N GLN A 335 -23.41 27.33 -22.55
CA GLN A 335 -24.85 27.38 -22.37
C GLN A 335 -25.51 26.41 -23.34
N VAL A 336 -26.23 25.42 -22.83
CA VAL A 336 -27.00 24.50 -23.67
C VAL A 336 -28.32 25.18 -24.04
N GLN A 337 -28.55 25.34 -25.35
CA GLN A 337 -29.64 26.18 -25.90
C GLN A 337 -31.04 25.70 -25.54
N SER A 338 -31.24 24.42 -25.22
CA SER A 338 -32.57 23.84 -24.96
C SER A 338 -33.11 24.10 -23.55
N GLU A 339 -32.26 24.31 -22.55
CA GLU A 339 -32.69 24.25 -21.13
C GLU A 339 -32.10 25.36 -20.23
N GLN A 340 -31.34 26.32 -20.80
CA GLN A 340 -30.53 27.28 -20.02
C GLN A 340 -29.60 26.61 -19.01
N GLU A 341 -29.29 25.33 -19.23
CA GLU A 341 -28.44 24.54 -18.35
C GLU A 341 -26.97 24.89 -18.64
N ILE A 342 -26.22 25.08 -17.57
CA ILE A 342 -24.81 25.41 -17.61
C ILE A 342 -24.02 24.11 -17.42
N THR A 343 -23.18 23.76 -18.40
CA THR A 343 -22.43 22.49 -18.39
C THR A 343 -21.32 22.41 -17.33
N THR A 344 -20.93 23.55 -16.75
CA THR A 344 -19.85 23.65 -15.76
C THR A 344 -20.39 23.99 -14.39
N SER A 345 -20.07 23.16 -13.39
CA SER A 345 -20.49 23.36 -12.01
C SER A 345 -19.34 23.15 -11.04
N LEU A 346 -19.07 24.12 -10.18
CA LEU A 346 -18.05 24.06 -9.14
C LEU A 346 -18.72 24.24 -7.78
N GLN A 347 -18.46 23.33 -6.86
CA GLN A 347 -18.99 23.36 -5.50
C GLN A 347 -17.88 23.16 -4.48
N ALA A 348 -17.68 24.13 -3.59
CA ALA A 348 -16.68 24.08 -2.52
C ALA A 348 -17.33 24.34 -1.16
N LYS A 349 -17.00 23.53 -0.15
CA LYS A 349 -17.32 23.89 1.25
C LYS A 349 -16.38 24.99 1.79
N GLY A 350 -15.26 25.23 1.14
CA GLY A 350 -14.38 26.38 1.37
C GLY A 350 -14.62 27.51 0.36
N SER A 351 -13.54 28.17 -0.05
CA SER A 351 -13.52 29.28 -1.01
C SER A 351 -13.23 28.79 -2.44
N ILE A 352 -13.58 29.61 -3.43
CA ILE A 352 -13.25 29.35 -4.84
C ILE A 352 -12.43 30.51 -5.41
N VAL A 353 -11.30 30.20 -6.03
CA VAL A 353 -10.41 31.20 -6.65
C VAL A 353 -10.21 30.87 -8.13
N ALA A 354 -10.40 31.85 -9.00
CA ALA A 354 -10.13 31.75 -10.43
C ALA A 354 -9.63 33.08 -11.02
N LYS A 355 -9.01 33.05 -12.20
CA LYS A 355 -8.74 34.29 -12.98
C LYS A 355 -9.98 34.77 -13.70
N PHE A 356 -10.68 33.88 -14.38
CA PHE A 356 -11.89 34.21 -15.10
C PHE A 356 -12.90 33.07 -15.08
N ALA A 357 -14.16 33.41 -15.27
CA ALA A 357 -15.24 32.44 -15.40
C ALA A 357 -16.21 32.87 -16.49
N GLN A 358 -16.63 31.90 -17.32
CA GLN A 358 -17.62 32.13 -18.35
C GLN A 358 -18.61 30.97 -18.40
N TYR A 359 -19.91 31.27 -18.42
CA TYR A 359 -20.98 30.27 -18.44
C TYR A 359 -20.74 29.17 -17.39
N ALA A 360 -20.61 29.54 -16.12
CA ALA A 360 -20.31 28.61 -15.03
C ALA A 360 -21.28 28.80 -13.85
N ARG A 361 -21.66 27.69 -13.22
CA ARG A 361 -22.25 27.69 -11.88
C ARG A 361 -21.13 27.54 -10.84
N ILE A 362 -21.00 28.49 -9.93
CA ILE A 362 -19.94 28.53 -8.93
C ILE A 362 -20.57 28.73 -7.56
N GLU A 363 -20.38 27.78 -6.66
CA GLU A 363 -21.02 27.74 -5.35
C GLU A 363 -19.97 27.47 -4.28
N ALA A 364 -19.87 28.36 -3.30
CA ALA A 364 -18.86 28.30 -2.24
C ALA A 364 -19.47 28.68 -0.88
N ARG A 365 -19.07 28.04 0.22
CA ARG A 365 -19.41 28.60 1.55
C ARG A 365 -18.46 29.72 1.96
N GLY A 366 -17.21 29.65 1.53
CA GLY A 366 -16.24 30.73 1.65
C GLY A 366 -16.38 31.76 0.54
N ASP A 367 -15.36 32.61 0.40
CA ASP A 367 -15.35 33.67 -0.61
C ASP A 367 -15.25 33.11 -2.04
N ILE A 368 -15.82 33.83 -3.01
CA ILE A 368 -15.56 33.60 -4.44
C ILE A 368 -14.71 34.76 -4.96
N ASN A 369 -13.48 34.44 -5.38
CA ASN A 369 -12.51 35.42 -5.88
C ASN A 369 -12.21 35.18 -7.37
N ILE A 370 -12.62 36.12 -8.23
CA ILE A 370 -12.38 36.09 -9.68
C ILE A 370 -11.60 37.34 -10.10
N SER A 371 -10.32 37.18 -10.42
CA SER A 371 -9.43 38.35 -10.57
C SER A 371 -9.60 39.17 -11.87
N GLN A 372 -10.17 38.61 -12.94
CA GLN A 372 -10.28 39.28 -14.25
C GLN A 372 -11.71 39.54 -14.69
N HIS A 373 -12.51 38.51 -14.94
CA HIS A 373 -13.89 38.67 -15.38
C HIS A 373 -14.76 37.45 -15.09
N ALA A 374 -16.02 37.70 -14.77
CA ALA A 374 -17.07 36.69 -14.63
C ALA A 374 -18.21 37.04 -15.59
N MET A 375 -18.40 36.22 -16.63
CA MET A 375 -19.35 36.47 -17.71
C MET A 375 -20.44 35.40 -17.77
N HIS A 376 -21.71 35.81 -17.76
CA HIS A 376 -22.86 34.90 -17.84
C HIS A 376 -22.80 33.75 -16.83
N CYS A 377 -22.36 34.05 -15.61
CA CYS A 377 -22.19 33.06 -14.55
C CYS A 377 -23.37 33.07 -13.57
N ARG A 378 -23.56 31.95 -12.87
CA ARG A 378 -24.42 31.86 -11.69
C ARG A 378 -23.53 31.63 -10.48
N THR A 379 -23.34 32.64 -9.65
CA THR A 379 -22.47 32.55 -8.47
C THR A 379 -23.29 32.60 -7.19
N PHE A 380 -22.99 31.73 -6.24
CA PHE A 380 -23.60 31.74 -4.90
C PHE A 380 -22.50 31.58 -3.84
N THR A 381 -22.46 32.50 -2.88
CA THR A 381 -21.52 32.42 -1.74
C THR A 381 -22.20 32.78 -0.42
N GLU A 382 -21.89 32.00 0.63
CA GLU A 382 -22.24 32.34 2.02
C GLU A 382 -21.33 33.42 2.62
N SER A 383 -20.36 33.92 1.83
CA SER A 383 -19.42 34.98 2.20
C SER A 383 -19.41 36.09 1.13
N ASN A 384 -18.24 36.59 0.72
CA ASN A 384 -18.11 37.71 -0.22
C ASN A 384 -17.86 37.22 -1.65
N LEU A 385 -18.38 37.98 -2.61
CA LEU A 385 -18.02 37.85 -4.02
C LEU A 385 -17.07 38.99 -4.40
N VAL A 386 -15.84 38.65 -4.80
CA VAL A 386 -14.83 39.62 -5.23
C VAL A 386 -14.47 39.34 -6.68
N VAL A 387 -14.81 40.28 -7.57
CA VAL A 387 -14.52 40.22 -9.00
C VAL A 387 -13.56 41.35 -9.36
N CYS A 388 -12.35 41.27 -8.81
CA CYS A 388 -11.23 42.13 -9.15
C CYS A 388 -9.90 41.52 -8.70
N ASP A 389 -8.80 41.92 -9.35
CA ASP A 389 -7.46 41.56 -8.87
C ASP A 389 -7.08 42.39 -7.61
N ALA A 390 -6.03 41.97 -6.91
CA ALA A 390 -5.56 42.63 -5.70
C ALA A 390 -5.21 44.12 -5.90
N ASN A 391 -4.79 44.49 -7.12
CA ASN A 391 -4.43 45.86 -7.47
C ASN A 391 -5.58 46.67 -8.10
N LYS A 392 -6.80 46.11 -8.19
CA LYS A 392 -7.99 46.75 -8.79
C LYS A 392 -7.76 47.27 -10.22
N ARG A 393 -6.97 46.55 -11.01
CA ARG A 393 -6.68 46.81 -12.43
C ARG A 393 -7.61 46.06 -13.38
N THR A 394 -8.05 44.87 -12.98
CA THR A 394 -9.00 44.04 -13.74
C THR A 394 -10.16 43.62 -12.84
N GLY A 395 -11.31 43.24 -13.42
CA GLY A 395 -12.46 42.81 -12.63
C GLY A 395 -13.80 43.19 -13.24
N THR A 396 -14.26 42.49 -14.27
CA THR A 396 -15.56 42.78 -14.90
C THR A 396 -16.59 41.72 -14.55
N LEU A 397 -17.71 42.12 -13.94
CA LEU A 397 -18.86 41.25 -13.68
C LEU A 397 -19.96 41.56 -14.68
N THR A 398 -20.34 40.62 -15.54
CA THR A 398 -21.31 40.86 -16.62
C THR A 398 -22.19 39.65 -16.88
N GLY A 399 -23.51 39.84 -16.81
CA GLY A 399 -24.49 38.84 -17.19
C GLY A 399 -24.63 37.71 -16.17
N GLY A 400 -25.87 37.26 -15.98
CA GLY A 400 -26.19 36.15 -15.09
C GLY A 400 -26.70 36.62 -13.73
N THR A 401 -26.49 35.79 -12.70
CA THR A 401 -27.05 36.00 -11.37
C THR A 401 -26.01 35.71 -10.32
N HIS A 402 -25.78 36.68 -9.45
CA HIS A 402 -24.70 36.66 -8.47
C HIS A 402 -25.27 36.92 -7.10
N VAL A 403 -25.15 35.94 -6.21
CA VAL A 403 -25.69 36.01 -4.85
C VAL A 403 -24.55 35.87 -3.86
N ALA A 404 -24.44 36.82 -2.93
CA ALA A 404 -23.48 36.82 -1.85
C ALA A 404 -24.18 37.15 -0.53
N GLN A 405 -24.01 36.30 0.49
CA GLN A 405 -24.59 36.54 1.81
C GLN A 405 -23.94 37.74 2.52
N CYS A 406 -22.71 38.10 2.14
CA CYS A 406 -22.01 39.29 2.61
C CYS A 406 -21.99 40.40 1.53
N GLY A 407 -20.83 40.95 1.20
CA GLY A 407 -20.67 42.02 0.22
C GLY A 407 -20.22 41.55 -1.15
N VAL A 408 -20.31 42.46 -2.13
CA VAL A 408 -19.83 42.26 -3.49
C VAL A 408 -18.86 43.38 -3.84
N LYS A 409 -17.68 43.03 -4.36
CA LYS A 409 -16.65 44.00 -4.77
C LYS A 409 -16.25 43.73 -6.21
N VAL A 410 -16.39 44.71 -7.09
CA VAL A 410 -16.04 44.56 -8.51
C VAL A 410 -15.33 45.81 -9.03
N LEU A 411 -14.50 45.68 -10.06
CA LEU A 411 -13.93 46.87 -10.72
C LEU A 411 -14.95 47.51 -11.66
N THR A 412 -15.56 46.71 -12.53
CA THR A 412 -16.56 47.11 -13.50
C THR A 412 -17.80 46.22 -13.38
N LEU A 413 -18.97 46.83 -13.21
CA LEU A 413 -20.24 46.12 -13.09
C LEU A 413 -21.10 46.34 -14.34
N GLY A 414 -21.54 45.25 -14.96
CA GLY A 414 -22.28 45.27 -16.23
C GLY A 414 -21.39 45.52 -17.45
N ALA A 415 -22.04 45.78 -18.59
CA ALA A 415 -21.39 46.12 -19.84
C ALA A 415 -22.18 47.19 -20.61
N ALA A 416 -21.49 47.98 -21.44
CA ALA A 416 -22.11 49.04 -22.24
C ALA A 416 -23.22 48.56 -23.19
N SER A 417 -23.23 47.27 -23.53
CA SER A 417 -24.30 46.62 -24.31
C SER A 417 -25.59 46.39 -23.52
N GLY A 418 -25.65 46.73 -22.23
CA GLY A 418 -26.86 46.60 -21.40
C GLY A 418 -27.19 45.16 -21.02
N VAL A 419 -26.19 44.28 -20.91
CA VAL A 419 -26.41 42.88 -20.55
C VAL A 419 -27.01 42.77 -19.16
N HIS A 420 -28.14 42.07 -19.05
CA HIS A 420 -28.86 41.91 -17.79
C HIS A 420 -28.00 41.17 -16.75
N THR A 421 -27.65 41.88 -15.68
CA THR A 421 -26.73 41.40 -14.64
C THR A 421 -27.40 41.58 -13.27
N ASN A 422 -27.72 40.47 -12.61
CA ASN A 422 -28.40 40.49 -11.32
C ASN A 422 -27.40 40.24 -10.19
N VAL A 423 -27.31 41.16 -9.24
CA VAL A 423 -26.42 41.07 -8.08
C VAL A 423 -27.26 41.21 -6.82
N HIS A 424 -27.24 40.19 -5.97
CA HIS A 424 -27.89 40.18 -4.66
C HIS A 424 -26.83 40.04 -3.57
N ALA A 425 -26.64 41.11 -2.80
CA ALA A 425 -25.75 41.13 -1.65
C ALA A 425 -26.54 41.12 -0.34
N PHE A 426 -25.87 40.78 0.74
CA PHE A 426 -26.40 40.81 2.10
C PHE A 426 -27.74 40.07 2.27
N THR A 427 -27.81 38.83 1.76
CA THR A 427 -29.05 38.04 1.76
C THR A 427 -29.57 37.70 3.15
N GLY A 428 -28.70 37.60 4.16
CA GLY A 428 -29.08 37.35 5.56
C GLY A 428 -29.69 38.55 6.29
N LEU A 429 -29.84 39.71 5.62
CA LEU A 429 -30.40 40.91 6.25
C LEU A 429 -31.84 40.69 6.74
N SER A 430 -32.66 39.95 5.98
CA SER A 430 -34.08 39.74 6.30
C SER A 430 -34.27 38.95 7.59
N ASP A 431 -33.41 37.96 7.84
CA ASP A 431 -33.40 37.18 9.09
C ASP A 431 -33.03 38.07 10.29
N LEU A 432 -31.98 38.88 10.15
CA LEU A 432 -31.58 39.86 11.17
C LEU A 432 -32.69 40.89 11.47
N MET A 433 -33.41 41.33 10.43
CA MET A 433 -34.56 42.22 10.59
C MET A 433 -35.74 41.55 11.29
N ALA A 434 -35.99 40.27 11.02
CA ALA A 434 -37.03 39.51 11.71
C ALA A 434 -36.74 39.36 13.21
N ASP A 435 -35.49 39.10 13.58
CA ASP A 435 -35.06 39.00 14.97
C ASP A 435 -35.22 40.32 15.72
N THR A 436 -34.82 41.44 15.11
CA THR A 436 -35.02 42.77 15.70
C THR A 436 -36.50 43.14 15.86
N LEU A 437 -37.35 42.76 14.90
CA LEU A 437 -38.79 42.95 15.00
C LEU A 437 -39.40 42.09 16.13
N HIS A 438 -38.91 40.87 16.33
CA HIS A 438 -39.35 40.00 17.43
C HIS A 438 -39.02 40.61 18.79
N LEU A 439 -37.78 41.10 18.97
CA LEU A 439 -37.36 41.79 20.19
C LEU A 439 -38.21 43.05 20.46
N SER A 440 -38.54 43.82 19.42
CA SER A 440 -39.43 44.99 19.56
C SER A 440 -40.82 44.59 20.07
N LYS A 441 -41.39 43.49 19.57
CA LYS A 441 -42.69 42.98 20.04
C LYS A 441 -42.63 42.48 21.48
N GLU A 442 -41.54 41.80 21.87
CA GLU A 442 -41.31 41.36 23.25
C GLU A 442 -41.21 42.57 24.19
N LEU A 443 -40.52 43.64 23.77
CA LEU A 443 -40.41 44.89 24.52
C LEU A 443 -41.78 45.55 24.74
N ASP A 444 -42.60 45.66 23.69
CA ASP A 444 -43.94 46.25 23.78
C ASP A 444 -44.84 45.44 24.73
N HIS A 445 -44.75 44.11 24.66
CA HIS A 445 -45.49 43.22 25.56
C HIS A 445 -45.10 43.45 27.03
N GLU A 446 -43.80 43.48 27.34
CA GLU A 446 -43.30 43.74 28.69
C GLU A 446 -43.70 45.13 29.19
N HIS A 447 -43.74 46.14 28.31
CA HIS A 447 -44.21 47.47 28.66
C HIS A 447 -45.69 47.49 29.03
N GLU A 448 -46.52 46.73 28.29
CA GLU A 448 -47.94 46.56 28.60
C GLU A 448 -48.16 45.87 29.95
N GLN A 449 -47.40 44.82 30.26
CA GLN A 449 -47.47 44.16 31.56
C GLN A 449 -47.04 45.09 32.70
N LEU A 450 -45.96 45.86 32.51
CA LEU A 450 -45.52 46.84 33.50
C LEU A 450 -46.58 47.92 33.75
N MET A 451 -47.29 48.38 32.72
CA MET A 451 -48.39 49.34 32.86
C MET A 451 -49.56 48.75 33.67
N LYS A 452 -49.93 47.48 33.43
CA LYS A 452 -50.95 46.78 34.24
C LYS A 452 -50.55 46.67 35.71
N VAL A 453 -49.26 46.41 35.99
CA VAL A 453 -48.71 46.36 37.35
C VAL A 453 -48.75 47.74 38.01
N LYS A 454 -48.37 48.80 37.29
CA LYS A 454 -48.45 50.19 37.79
C LYS A 454 -49.89 50.63 38.07
N ASP A 455 -50.85 50.26 37.22
CA ASP A 455 -52.27 50.54 37.45
C ASP A 455 -52.81 49.81 38.68
N ALA A 456 -52.40 48.55 38.87
CA ALA A 456 -52.74 47.77 40.06
C ALA A 456 -52.15 48.40 41.34
N GLU A 457 -50.89 48.84 41.30
CA GLU A 457 -50.21 49.57 42.38
C GLU A 457 -50.94 50.89 42.71
N MET A 458 -51.34 51.66 41.70
CA MET A 458 -52.05 52.93 41.87
C MET A 458 -53.46 52.75 42.46
N LYS A 459 -54.20 51.71 42.05
CA LYS A 459 -55.49 51.34 42.68
C LYS A 459 -55.33 50.93 44.14
N LEU A 460 -54.23 50.25 44.49
CA LEU A 460 -53.90 49.86 45.86
C LEU A 460 -53.58 51.09 46.73
N LEU A 461 -52.86 52.07 46.17
CA LEU A 461 -52.55 53.34 46.82
C LEU A 461 -53.79 54.23 47.05
N GLN A 462 -54.87 54.05 46.28
CA GLN A 462 -56.15 54.75 46.51
C GLN A 462 -56.96 54.14 47.68
N GLN A 463 -56.66 52.92 48.12
CA GLN A 463 -57.34 52.29 49.26
C GLN A 463 -56.78 52.80 50.61
N PRO A 464 -57.60 52.88 51.67
CA PRO A 464 -57.15 53.28 53.00
C PRO A 464 -56.10 52.30 53.56
N ALA A 465 -55.13 52.81 54.34
CA ALA A 465 -53.95 52.07 54.80
C ALA A 465 -54.28 50.73 55.49
N ASN A 466 -55.40 50.65 56.23
CA ASN A 466 -55.86 49.44 56.91
C ASN A 466 -56.32 48.29 55.98
N LYS A 467 -56.44 48.50 54.66
CA LYS A 467 -56.86 47.48 53.68
C LYS A 467 -55.75 47.07 52.72
N ARG A 468 -54.50 47.46 52.96
CA ARG A 468 -53.36 47.10 52.10
C ARG A 468 -52.60 45.91 52.69
N PRO A 469 -52.82 44.67 52.20
CA PRO A 469 -52.04 43.52 52.66
C PRO A 469 -50.57 43.65 52.22
N GLU A 470 -49.64 43.48 53.16
CA GLU A 470 -48.19 43.60 52.92
C GLU A 470 -47.69 42.62 51.84
N GLU A 471 -48.17 41.37 51.86
CA GLU A 471 -47.81 40.36 50.85
C GLU A 471 -48.11 40.80 49.40
N LEU A 472 -49.22 41.54 49.20
CA LEU A 472 -49.60 42.01 47.87
C LEU A 472 -48.70 43.17 47.41
N ILE A 473 -48.24 44.00 48.35
CA ILE A 473 -47.30 45.10 48.09
C ILE A 473 -45.95 44.51 47.69
N GLU A 474 -45.43 43.54 48.45
CA GLU A 474 -44.17 42.87 48.12
C GLU A 474 -44.24 42.14 46.78
N ARG A 475 -45.34 41.45 46.50
CA ARG A 475 -45.51 40.76 45.21
C ARG A 475 -45.54 41.75 44.04
N LEU A 476 -46.25 42.86 44.16
CA LEU A 476 -46.27 43.90 43.12
C LEU A 476 -44.89 44.57 42.95
N ALA A 477 -44.17 44.82 44.05
CA ALA A 477 -42.82 45.36 44.00
C ALA A 477 -41.87 44.39 43.29
N TRP A 478 -41.92 43.09 43.61
CA TRP A 478 -41.13 42.05 42.95
C TRP A 478 -41.47 41.90 41.47
N THR A 479 -42.76 41.88 41.11
CA THR A 479 -43.20 41.78 39.71
C THR A 479 -42.79 43.02 38.91
N LYS A 480 -42.86 44.20 39.53
CA LYS A 480 -42.38 45.46 38.94
C LYS A 480 -40.87 45.43 38.69
N THR A 481 -40.07 45.01 39.68
CA THR A 481 -38.61 44.88 39.49
C THR A 481 -38.29 43.86 38.41
N HIS A 482 -38.99 42.72 38.38
CA HIS A 482 -38.82 41.69 37.35
C HIS A 482 -39.06 42.23 35.93
N HIS A 483 -40.20 42.90 35.68
CA HIS A 483 -40.47 43.49 34.38
C HIS A 483 -39.49 44.64 34.04
N PHE A 484 -39.05 45.42 35.03
CA PHE A 484 -38.01 46.44 34.80
C PHE A 484 -36.68 45.84 34.38
N GLU A 485 -36.22 44.79 35.05
CA GLU A 485 -35.02 44.05 34.69
C GLU A 485 -35.14 43.43 33.30
N ARG A 486 -36.29 42.81 33.00
CA ARG A 486 -36.54 42.21 31.68
C ARG A 486 -36.55 43.23 30.56
N ILE A 487 -37.18 44.39 30.76
CA ILE A 487 -37.15 45.51 29.81
C ILE A 487 -35.73 46.01 29.61
N ALA A 488 -34.93 46.13 30.68
CA ALA A 488 -33.53 46.54 30.58
C ALA A 488 -32.70 45.53 29.77
N GLU A 489 -32.89 44.23 29.99
CA GLU A 489 -32.26 43.16 29.23
C GLU A 489 -32.62 43.21 27.74
N ILE A 490 -33.92 43.33 27.41
CA ILE A 490 -34.39 43.37 26.02
C ILE A 490 -33.86 44.62 25.33
N LYS A 491 -33.87 45.78 26.00
CA LYS A 491 -33.29 47.03 25.44
C LYS A 491 -31.80 46.88 25.16
N ALA A 492 -31.04 46.30 26.08
CA ALA A 492 -29.61 46.05 25.87
C ALA A 492 -29.37 45.11 24.67
N LYS A 493 -30.19 44.06 24.51
CA LYS A 493 -30.14 43.19 23.33
C LYS A 493 -30.47 43.95 22.04
N MET A 494 -31.52 44.77 22.02
CA MET A 494 -31.89 45.58 20.86
C MET A 494 -30.80 46.59 20.49
N GLU A 495 -30.17 47.24 21.47
CA GLU A 495 -29.10 48.20 21.23
C GLU A 495 -27.86 47.51 20.64
N ASN A 496 -27.50 46.33 21.16
CA ASN A 496 -26.44 45.49 20.59
C ASN A 496 -26.76 45.07 19.15
N SER A 497 -27.95 44.52 18.88
CA SER A 497 -28.36 44.12 17.53
C SER A 497 -28.43 45.30 16.57
N SER A 498 -28.86 46.48 17.03
CA SER A 498 -28.90 47.70 16.22
C SER A 498 -27.49 48.20 15.86
N SER A 499 -26.57 48.19 16.84
CA SER A 499 -25.16 48.53 16.62
C SER A 499 -24.50 47.54 15.64
N GLU A 500 -24.77 46.25 15.78
CA GLU A 500 -24.30 45.21 14.87
C GLU A 500 -24.83 45.43 13.45
N LEU A 501 -26.15 45.61 13.27
CA LEU A 501 -26.75 45.94 11.98
C LEU A 501 -26.15 47.18 11.35
N SER A 502 -25.92 48.25 12.12
CA SER A 502 -25.29 49.48 11.62
C SER A 502 -23.87 49.23 11.08
N THR A 503 -23.15 48.31 11.71
CA THR A 503 -21.81 47.88 11.28
C THR A 503 -21.89 47.03 10.02
N LEU A 504 -22.84 46.10 9.95
CA LEU A 504 -23.06 45.24 8.80
C LEU A 504 -23.52 46.04 7.57
N TYR A 505 -24.39 47.04 7.72
CA TYR A 505 -24.79 47.94 6.63
C TYR A 505 -23.61 48.67 5.99
N ARG A 506 -22.61 49.06 6.78
CA ARG A 506 -21.41 49.72 6.27
C ARG A 506 -20.45 48.74 5.58
N ARG A 507 -20.43 47.50 6.05
CA ARG A 507 -19.50 46.44 5.62
C ARG A 507 -20.00 45.67 4.39
N TYR A 508 -21.26 45.27 4.37
CA TYR A 508 -21.88 44.46 3.33
C TYR A 508 -22.61 45.34 2.33
N VAL A 509 -21.89 45.64 1.26
CA VAL A 509 -22.24 46.64 0.25
C VAL A 509 -21.85 46.08 -1.11
N ILE A 510 -22.42 46.65 -2.17
CA ILE A 510 -21.95 46.40 -3.54
C ILE A 510 -21.03 47.57 -3.90
N GLU A 511 -19.73 47.31 -3.97
CA GLU A 511 -18.70 48.30 -4.23
C GLU A 511 -18.18 48.15 -5.66
N VAL A 512 -18.28 49.24 -6.44
CA VAL A 512 -17.83 49.31 -7.84
C VAL A 512 -16.70 50.33 -7.94
N TYR A 513 -15.50 49.88 -8.28
CA TYR A 513 -14.31 50.74 -8.26
C TYR A 513 -14.12 51.64 -9.48
N LYS A 514 -14.78 51.36 -10.62
CA LYS A 514 -14.55 52.10 -11.87
C LYS A 514 -15.82 52.51 -12.61
N ASN A 515 -16.55 51.56 -13.21
CA ASN A 515 -17.75 51.83 -14.01
C ASN A 515 -18.87 50.86 -13.65
N CYS A 516 -20.09 51.39 -13.56
CA CYS A 516 -21.32 50.61 -13.44
C CYS A 516 -22.23 50.95 -14.62
N PHE A 517 -22.51 49.98 -15.49
CA PHE A 517 -23.28 50.18 -16.71
C PHE A 517 -24.79 49.94 -16.51
N PRO A 518 -25.64 50.44 -17.44
CA PRO A 518 -27.07 50.13 -17.47
C PRO A 518 -27.36 48.63 -17.61
N GLY A 519 -28.56 48.20 -17.19
CA GLY A 519 -28.99 46.80 -17.25
C GLY A 519 -28.56 45.95 -16.04
N VAL A 520 -27.88 46.58 -15.08
CA VAL A 520 -27.54 45.98 -13.79
C VAL A 520 -28.70 46.14 -12.81
N TYR A 521 -29.10 45.05 -12.19
CA TYR A 521 -30.06 45.02 -11.09
C TYR A 521 -29.32 44.66 -9.80
N CYS A 522 -29.25 45.63 -8.88
CA CYS A 522 -28.59 45.48 -7.59
C CYS A 522 -29.65 45.30 -6.51
N GLN A 523 -29.55 44.23 -5.73
CA GLN A 523 -30.39 43.96 -4.58
C GLN A 523 -29.50 43.84 -3.34
N ILE A 524 -29.89 44.49 -2.25
CA ILE A 524 -29.26 44.35 -0.93
C ILE A 524 -30.34 44.02 0.09
N GLY A 525 -30.28 42.82 0.68
CA GLY A 525 -31.41 42.25 1.43
C GLY A 525 -32.67 42.18 0.57
N ASP A 526 -33.76 42.78 1.04
CA ASP A 526 -35.05 42.83 0.31
C ASP A 526 -35.21 44.08 -0.57
N THR A 527 -34.25 45.00 -0.51
CA THR A 527 -34.32 46.28 -1.23
C THR A 527 -33.55 46.20 -2.55
N SER A 528 -34.10 46.78 -3.61
CA SER A 528 -33.49 46.71 -4.95
C SER A 528 -33.40 48.06 -5.64
N ALA A 529 -32.34 48.24 -6.43
CA ALA A 529 -32.13 49.35 -7.34
C ALA A 529 -31.83 48.83 -8.76
N ASN A 530 -32.57 49.33 -9.75
CA ASN A 530 -32.33 49.04 -11.16
C ASN A 530 -31.59 50.22 -11.81
N LEU A 531 -30.47 49.94 -12.47
CA LEU A 531 -29.68 50.97 -13.13
C LEU A 531 -30.10 51.19 -14.59
N VAL A 532 -30.58 52.40 -14.84
CA VAL A 532 -30.93 52.89 -16.19
C VAL A 532 -29.80 53.71 -16.81
N ASN A 533 -28.97 54.37 -15.99
CA ASN A 533 -27.87 55.23 -16.42
C ASN A 533 -26.51 54.62 -16.06
N GLU A 534 -25.46 55.05 -16.76
CA GLU A 534 -24.08 54.72 -16.42
C GLU A 534 -23.59 55.56 -15.24
N TYR A 535 -22.86 54.94 -14.32
CA TYR A 535 -22.19 55.58 -13.20
C TYR A 535 -20.69 55.26 -13.22
N GLY A 536 -19.87 56.17 -12.70
CA GLY A 536 -18.46 55.89 -12.40
C GLY A 536 -18.32 55.04 -11.14
N ALA A 537 -17.21 55.23 -10.42
CA ALA A 537 -16.98 54.55 -9.14
C ALA A 537 -18.09 54.89 -8.14
N CYS A 538 -18.73 53.86 -7.61
CA CYS A 538 -19.89 54.01 -6.73
C CYS A 538 -20.01 52.86 -5.74
N LYS A 539 -20.80 53.10 -4.70
CA LYS A 539 -21.12 52.14 -3.65
C LYS A 539 -22.62 52.09 -3.48
N PHE A 540 -23.20 50.90 -3.57
CA PHE A 540 -24.59 50.67 -3.22
C PHE A 540 -24.65 50.31 -1.74
N VAL A 541 -25.39 51.12 -1.00
CA VAL A 541 -25.59 50.93 0.44
C VAL A 541 -27.08 50.84 0.72
N THR A 542 -27.44 50.13 1.79
CA THR A 542 -28.83 50.05 2.25
C THR A 542 -28.92 50.50 3.70
N ASN A 543 -30.04 51.11 4.04
CA ASN A 543 -30.46 51.38 5.42
C ASN A 543 -31.60 50.44 5.85
N GLY A 544 -31.89 49.41 5.04
CA GLY A 544 -32.99 48.49 5.26
C GLY A 544 -34.33 48.90 4.64
N LYS A 545 -34.47 50.13 4.17
CA LYS A 545 -35.71 50.62 3.51
C LYS A 545 -35.52 50.84 2.02
N GLU A 546 -34.36 51.35 1.64
CA GLU A 546 -34.01 51.63 0.25
C GLU A 546 -32.52 51.39 0.00
N VAL A 547 -32.17 51.14 -1.26
CA VAL A 547 -30.79 51.12 -1.72
C VAL A 547 -30.44 52.50 -2.27
N THR A 548 -29.41 53.13 -1.72
CA THR A 548 -28.87 54.41 -2.21
C THR A 548 -27.53 54.20 -2.89
N ILE A 549 -27.25 55.06 -3.89
CA ILE A 549 -26.00 55.04 -4.64
C ILE A 549 -25.13 56.19 -4.13
N GLU A 550 -24.06 55.85 -3.41
CA GLU A 550 -23.04 56.81 -2.99
C GLU A 550 -21.93 56.87 -4.05
N LYS A 551 -21.54 58.07 -4.47
CA LYS A 551 -20.38 58.23 -5.36
C LYS A 551 -19.11 58.03 -4.52
N SER A 552 -18.24 57.15 -4.96
CA SER A 552 -16.93 56.98 -4.32
C SER A 552 -16.10 58.22 -4.63
N SER A 553 -15.73 58.99 -3.60
CA SER A 553 -14.76 60.08 -3.73
C SER A 553 -13.43 59.48 -4.19
N SER A 554 -13.02 59.87 -5.39
CA SER A 554 -11.81 59.46 -6.12
C SER A 554 -10.53 59.64 -5.33
#